data_AF-A0A7J2THV7-F1
#
_entry.id   AF-A0A7J2THV7-F1
#
_cell.length_a   1.000
_cell.length_b   1.000
_cell.length_c   1.000
_cell.angle_alpha   90.00
_cell.angle_beta   90.00
_cell.angle_gamma   90.00
#
_symmetry.space_group_name_H-M   'P 1'
#
loop_
_entity.id
_entity.type
_entity.pdbx_description
1 polymer ?
#
loop_
_entity_poly.entity_id
_entity_poly.type
_entity_poly.pdbx_seq_one_letter_code
_entity_poly.pdbx_strand_id
1 'polypeptide(L)'
;MPKVKLFMPADSTFLSSVIHEGLLYLIKNYSQNFGLKEIDFNPNFLSRAYSQLDDERINKIRIAMAGNDNLNSKLFEKLGSNLKSKKTYYDLLVMLKSNSNIIKERDPIELGQRISGKDHLIGIGKKSDGIAAPQLLKIDRYTGFTSLETPYTSKQFTLYISPEVALIYLIGIYSSFAGSIKQQDKNYYFFLFLSPDEILKLLAEGNRNLLDAYMKVKNFAMEELEKVISRYPLNELIAIELALNLEIRRLMDSENLDKLSLLLFKIALEGNTYKIYETLPLEIYRTMPFHTIAEKNFGTAKKFIEKLSNALAPDKILMEALSSLKKKNRYSEAENVLAAIQNLYRFVILGDVQGFFGFLQKLDEARKKLENSRDKREAFRATLYRNIVAMF
;
A
#
# COMPACT_ATOMS: atom_id res chain seq x y z
N MET A 1 -5.04 12.78 -30.34
CA MET A 1 -5.12 11.67 -29.37
C MET A 1 -4.34 12.14 -28.17
N PRO A 2 -4.94 12.20 -26.97
CA PRO A 2 -4.25 12.73 -25.80
C PRO A 2 -2.97 11.96 -25.49
N LYS A 3 -1.86 12.69 -25.36
CA LYS A 3 -0.55 12.13 -25.01
C LYS A 3 -0.15 12.51 -23.60
N VAL A 4 0.38 11.54 -22.86
CA VAL A 4 1.08 11.81 -21.59
C VAL A 4 2.57 11.61 -21.82
N LYS A 5 3.35 12.68 -21.67
CA LYS A 5 4.82 12.60 -21.68
C LYS A 5 5.33 12.35 -20.26
N LEU A 6 6.01 11.24 -20.05
CA LEU A 6 6.50 10.81 -18.75
C LEU A 6 7.97 11.24 -18.56
N PHE A 7 8.19 12.30 -17.79
CA PHE A 7 9.52 12.79 -17.42
C PHE A 7 9.79 12.65 -15.91
N MET A 8 8.80 12.20 -15.13
CA MET A 8 8.93 11.92 -13.72
C MET A 8 9.55 10.52 -13.56
N PRO A 9 10.67 10.37 -12.83
CA PRO A 9 11.26 9.07 -12.60
C PRO A 9 10.37 8.24 -11.67
N ALA A 10 10.34 6.92 -11.89
CA ALA A 10 9.80 5.99 -10.92
C ALA A 10 10.86 5.80 -9.81
N ASP A 11 10.55 6.29 -8.62
CA ASP A 11 11.32 6.12 -7.39
C ASP A 11 10.45 5.73 -6.20
N SER A 12 11.08 5.44 -5.05
CA SER A 12 10.43 4.97 -3.83
C SER A 12 9.83 6.08 -2.95
N THR A 13 9.69 7.31 -3.45
CA THR A 13 8.94 8.37 -2.75
C THR A 13 7.45 8.14 -2.88
N PHE A 14 6.67 8.63 -1.91
CA PHE A 14 5.21 8.51 -2.02
C PHE A 14 4.67 9.31 -3.21
N LEU A 15 5.21 10.51 -3.46
CA LEU A 15 4.89 11.34 -4.63
C LEU A 15 5.02 10.57 -5.95
N SER A 16 6.19 9.96 -6.20
CA SER A 16 6.40 9.16 -7.41
C SER A 16 5.45 7.98 -7.44
N SER A 17 5.38 7.22 -6.34
CA SER A 17 4.61 5.97 -6.27
C SER A 17 3.13 6.20 -6.56
N VAL A 18 2.51 7.23 -5.98
CA VAL A 18 1.09 7.51 -6.17
C VAL A 18 0.77 8.03 -7.58
N ILE A 19 1.67 8.82 -8.19
CA ILE A 19 1.48 9.29 -9.57
C ILE A 19 1.60 8.13 -10.55
N HIS A 20 2.63 7.29 -10.41
CA HIS A 20 2.82 6.12 -11.27
C HIS A 20 1.71 5.09 -11.09
N GLU A 21 1.23 4.88 -9.88
CA GLU A 21 0.06 4.03 -9.64
C GLU A 21 -1.19 4.54 -10.37
N GLY A 22 -1.44 5.86 -10.31
CA GLY A 22 -2.52 6.49 -11.06
C GLY A 22 -2.37 6.29 -12.56
N LEU A 23 -1.15 6.42 -13.08
CA LEU A 23 -0.84 6.15 -14.47
C LEU A 23 -1.03 4.69 -14.85
N LEU A 24 -0.55 3.72 -14.07
CA LEU A 24 -0.71 2.30 -14.36
C LEU A 24 -2.20 1.90 -14.40
N TYR A 25 -3.01 2.42 -13.48
CA TYR A 25 -4.45 2.26 -13.52
C TYR A 25 -5.03 2.82 -14.83
N LEU A 26 -4.62 4.02 -15.24
CA LEU A 26 -5.10 4.64 -16.47
C LEU A 26 -4.64 3.85 -17.71
N ILE A 27 -3.37 3.45 -17.76
CA ILE A 27 -2.76 2.70 -18.86
C ILE A 27 -3.55 1.41 -19.07
N LYS A 28 -3.72 0.63 -18.00
CA LYS A 28 -4.43 -0.65 -18.03
C LYS A 28 -5.80 -0.53 -18.70
N ASN A 29 -6.56 0.49 -18.32
CA ASN A 29 -7.97 0.62 -18.68
C ASN A 29 -8.23 1.46 -19.95
N TYR A 30 -7.36 2.42 -20.28
CA TYR A 30 -7.67 3.46 -21.28
C TYR A 30 -6.55 3.79 -22.26
N SER A 31 -5.33 3.28 -22.09
CA SER A 31 -4.28 3.51 -23.08
C SER A 31 -4.59 2.78 -24.40
N GLN A 32 -3.97 3.22 -25.47
CA GLN A 32 -3.81 2.44 -26.70
C GLN A 32 -2.42 1.80 -26.70
N ASN A 33 -1.39 2.63 -26.55
CA ASN A 33 0.02 2.23 -26.43
C ASN A 33 0.66 2.93 -25.24
N PHE A 34 1.70 2.34 -24.67
CA PHE A 34 2.45 2.93 -23.57
C PHE A 34 3.92 2.54 -23.61
N GLY A 35 4.76 3.42 -23.09
CA GLY A 35 6.20 3.22 -22.98
C GLY A 35 6.81 4.09 -21.88
N LEU A 36 8.14 4.02 -21.73
CA LEU A 36 8.89 4.78 -20.72
C LEU A 36 8.79 6.31 -20.83
N LYS A 37 8.56 6.84 -22.02
CA LYS A 37 8.60 8.29 -22.28
C LYS A 37 7.26 8.89 -22.65
N GLU A 38 6.39 8.09 -23.27
CA GLU A 38 5.13 8.57 -23.80
C GLU A 38 4.06 7.48 -23.70
N ILE A 39 2.84 7.90 -23.42
CA ILE A 39 1.66 7.06 -23.35
C ILE A 39 0.56 7.70 -24.20
N ASP A 40 0.00 6.91 -25.10
CA ASP A 40 -1.12 7.31 -25.95
C ASP A 40 -2.43 6.84 -25.33
N PHE A 41 -3.35 7.78 -25.06
CA PHE A 41 -4.66 7.48 -24.50
C PHE A 41 -5.79 7.65 -25.50
N ASN A 42 -6.89 6.95 -25.25
CA ASN A 42 -8.15 7.26 -25.89
C ASN A 42 -8.63 8.67 -25.48
N PRO A 43 -9.38 9.39 -26.33
CA PRO A 43 -10.00 10.65 -25.94
C PRO A 43 -10.92 10.51 -24.72
N ASN A 44 -10.97 11.55 -23.90
CA ASN A 44 -11.72 11.67 -22.65
C ASN A 44 -11.34 10.63 -21.59
N PHE A 45 -10.11 10.10 -21.62
CA PHE A 45 -9.71 9.00 -20.73
C PHE A 45 -9.83 9.35 -19.24
N LEU A 46 -9.50 10.58 -18.84
CA LEU A 46 -9.67 11.01 -17.44
C LEU A 46 -11.16 11.09 -17.07
N SER A 47 -11.99 11.73 -17.89
CA SER A 47 -13.43 11.80 -17.65
C SER A 47 -14.04 10.40 -17.50
N ARG A 48 -13.68 9.46 -18.40
CA ARG A 48 -14.11 8.06 -18.33
C ARG A 48 -13.59 7.33 -17.10
N ALA A 49 -12.33 7.54 -16.73
CA ALA A 49 -11.75 6.94 -15.53
C ALA A 49 -12.55 7.32 -14.27
N TYR A 50 -12.92 8.59 -14.14
CA TYR A 50 -13.70 9.06 -13.00
C TYR A 50 -15.15 8.57 -12.99
N SER A 51 -15.81 8.52 -14.16
CA SER A 51 -17.20 8.04 -14.23
C SER A 51 -17.33 6.55 -13.86
N GLN A 52 -16.27 5.76 -14.07
CA GLN A 52 -16.24 4.31 -13.87
C GLN A 52 -15.60 3.87 -12.54
N LEU A 53 -15.22 4.79 -11.65
CA LEU A 53 -14.69 4.41 -10.34
C LEU A 53 -15.74 3.64 -9.54
N ASP A 54 -15.31 2.61 -8.80
CA ASP A 54 -16.20 1.80 -7.97
C ASP A 54 -16.59 2.52 -6.67
N ASP A 55 -17.88 2.49 -6.33
CA ASP A 55 -18.43 3.20 -5.17
C ASP A 55 -18.03 2.55 -3.84
N GLU A 56 -17.97 1.21 -3.77
CA GLU A 56 -17.55 0.50 -2.57
C GLU A 56 -16.08 0.80 -2.25
N ARG A 57 -15.24 0.89 -3.29
CA ARG A 57 -13.84 1.27 -3.18
C ARG A 57 -13.67 2.73 -2.74
N ILE A 58 -14.40 3.66 -3.35
CA ILE A 58 -14.40 5.07 -2.91
C ILE A 58 -14.83 5.18 -1.45
N ASN A 59 -15.81 4.38 -1.02
CA ASN A 59 -16.32 4.37 0.35
C ASN A 59 -15.28 4.01 1.42
N LYS A 60 -14.19 3.35 1.05
CA LYS A 60 -13.11 3.00 1.98
C LYS A 60 -12.14 4.18 2.23
N ILE A 61 -12.08 5.17 1.33
CA ILE A 61 -11.04 6.22 1.32
C ILE A 61 -11.45 7.42 2.21
N ARG A 62 -11.61 7.18 3.52
CA ARG A 62 -12.04 8.18 4.50
C ARG A 62 -10.89 9.04 5.03
N ILE A 63 -10.06 9.56 4.12
CA ILE A 63 -8.87 10.36 4.45
C ILE A 63 -9.22 11.85 4.44
N ALA A 64 -8.88 12.57 5.50
CA ALA A 64 -9.10 14.03 5.59
C ALA A 64 -8.02 14.81 4.83
N MET A 65 -8.36 15.96 4.26
CA MET A 65 -7.34 16.91 3.77
C MET A 65 -6.80 17.72 4.96
N ALA A 66 -5.50 17.99 4.99
CA ALA A 66 -4.84 18.54 6.17
C ALA A 66 -4.50 20.02 6.01
N GLY A 67 -4.58 20.77 7.11
CA GLY A 67 -4.21 22.19 7.15
C GLY A 67 -4.94 23.05 6.09
N ASN A 68 -4.15 23.82 5.34
CA ASN A 68 -4.64 24.75 4.34
C ASN A 68 -4.88 24.11 2.96
N ASP A 69 -4.94 22.79 2.88
CA ASP A 69 -5.30 22.09 1.64
C ASP A 69 -6.67 22.55 1.16
N ASN A 70 -6.70 23.02 -0.09
CA ASN A 70 -7.88 23.55 -0.77
C ASN A 70 -8.11 22.86 -2.13
N LEU A 71 -7.54 21.66 -2.31
CA LEU A 71 -7.70 20.85 -3.52
C LEU A 71 -9.17 20.63 -3.86
N ASN A 72 -10.02 20.41 -2.83
CA ASN A 72 -11.46 20.19 -2.93
C ASN A 72 -12.27 21.33 -3.55
N SER A 73 -11.70 22.53 -3.70
CA SER A 73 -12.32 23.66 -4.41
C SER A 73 -11.47 24.12 -5.59
N LYS A 74 -10.14 24.21 -5.41
CA LYS A 74 -9.23 24.71 -6.44
C LYS A 74 -9.15 23.80 -7.66
N LEU A 75 -9.35 22.49 -7.49
CA LEU A 75 -9.42 21.59 -8.63
C LEU A 75 -10.62 21.90 -9.53
N PHE A 76 -11.82 22.04 -8.96
CA PHE A 76 -13.02 22.39 -9.72
C PHE A 76 -12.90 23.75 -10.39
N GLU A 77 -12.36 24.76 -9.70
CA GLU A 77 -12.08 26.09 -10.28
C GLU A 77 -11.19 25.98 -11.52
N LYS A 78 -10.12 25.18 -11.45
CA LYS A 78 -9.22 24.95 -12.59
C LYS A 78 -9.83 24.11 -13.71
N LEU A 79 -10.84 23.30 -13.40
CA LEU A 79 -11.65 22.57 -14.38
C LEU A 79 -12.79 23.45 -14.95
N GLY A 80 -12.88 24.72 -14.55
CA GLY A 80 -13.89 25.66 -15.06
C GLY A 80 -15.26 25.54 -14.39
N SER A 81 -15.30 25.08 -13.14
CA SER A 81 -16.52 24.87 -12.37
C SER A 81 -16.47 25.54 -11.00
N ASN A 82 -17.62 25.97 -10.48
CA ASN A 82 -17.77 26.55 -9.14
C ASN A 82 -18.11 25.50 -8.07
N LEU A 83 -18.00 24.21 -8.40
CA LEU A 83 -18.26 23.11 -7.47
C LEU A 83 -17.22 23.09 -6.34
N LYS A 84 -17.64 22.54 -5.20
CA LYS A 84 -16.78 22.34 -4.03
C LYS A 84 -17.24 21.15 -3.22
N SER A 85 -16.33 20.22 -2.96
CA SER A 85 -16.60 19.10 -2.05
C SER A 85 -16.20 19.44 -0.61
N LYS A 86 -16.56 18.58 0.34
CA LYS A 86 -15.98 18.62 1.69
C LYS A 86 -14.47 18.28 1.63
N LYS A 87 -13.74 18.61 2.69
CA LYS A 87 -12.28 18.40 2.81
C LYS A 87 -11.91 16.94 3.14
N THR A 88 -12.46 15.98 2.39
CA THR A 88 -12.03 14.58 2.44
C THR A 88 -11.78 14.07 1.02
N TYR A 89 -10.87 13.11 0.88
CA TYR A 89 -10.59 12.47 -0.40
C TYR A 89 -11.80 11.69 -0.93
N TYR A 90 -12.56 11.06 -0.04
CA TYR A 90 -13.86 10.47 -0.37
C TYR A 90 -14.80 11.47 -1.05
N ASP A 91 -15.11 12.59 -0.38
CA ASP A 91 -16.08 13.56 -0.88
C ASP A 91 -15.62 14.18 -2.21
N LEU A 92 -14.31 14.37 -2.38
CA LEU A 92 -13.72 14.84 -3.63
C LEU A 92 -13.88 13.82 -4.76
N LEU A 93 -13.57 12.54 -4.52
CA LEU A 93 -13.70 11.47 -5.51
C LEU A 93 -15.16 11.28 -5.93
N VAL A 94 -16.09 11.24 -4.97
CA VAL A 94 -17.53 11.16 -5.26
C VAL A 94 -17.97 12.34 -6.13
N MET A 95 -17.58 13.57 -5.77
CA MET A 95 -17.99 14.75 -6.52
C MET A 95 -17.39 14.79 -7.93
N LEU A 96 -16.15 14.35 -8.12
CA LEU A 96 -15.53 14.21 -9.44
C LEU A 96 -16.18 13.11 -10.28
N LYS A 97 -16.53 11.97 -9.68
CA LYS A 97 -17.26 10.89 -10.36
C LYS A 97 -18.62 11.38 -10.88
N SER A 98 -19.42 11.99 -10.00
CA SER A 98 -20.75 12.51 -10.35
C SER A 98 -20.74 13.66 -11.36
N ASN A 99 -19.62 14.36 -11.50
CA ASN A 99 -19.46 15.50 -12.42
C ASN A 99 -18.30 15.27 -13.39
N SER A 100 -18.04 14.02 -13.77
CA SER A 100 -16.89 13.63 -14.59
C SER A 100 -16.86 14.29 -15.97
N ASN A 101 -18.00 14.76 -16.47
CA ASN A 101 -18.15 15.53 -17.71
C ASN A 101 -17.44 16.90 -17.70
N ILE A 102 -17.13 17.46 -16.53
CA ILE A 102 -16.37 18.72 -16.43
C ILE A 102 -14.87 18.51 -16.67
N ILE A 103 -14.40 17.27 -16.59
CA ILE A 103 -12.99 16.93 -16.74
C ILE A 103 -12.63 16.98 -18.22
N LYS A 104 -11.78 17.95 -18.58
CA LYS A 104 -11.22 18.10 -19.93
C LYS A 104 -9.71 18.02 -19.84
N GLU A 105 -9.11 17.04 -20.47
CA GLU A 105 -7.66 16.94 -20.55
C GLU A 105 -7.05 17.97 -21.52
N ARG A 106 -5.85 18.44 -21.18
CA ARG A 106 -4.94 19.11 -22.12
C ARG A 106 -4.18 18.08 -22.94
N ASP A 107 -3.72 18.47 -24.12
CA ASP A 107 -2.88 17.64 -24.98
C ASP A 107 -1.67 18.46 -25.47
N PRO A 108 -0.41 18.05 -25.17
CA PRO A 108 -0.03 16.93 -24.32
C PRO A 108 -0.13 17.25 -22.81
N ILE A 109 -0.27 16.21 -21.98
CA ILE A 109 -0.05 16.26 -20.54
C ILE A 109 1.42 15.94 -20.29
N GLU A 110 2.19 16.90 -19.77
CA GLU A 110 3.61 16.68 -19.49
C GLU A 110 3.81 16.40 -17.99
N LEU A 111 4.27 15.21 -17.64
CA LEU A 111 4.62 14.86 -16.26
C LEU A 111 6.09 15.15 -16.00
N GLY A 112 6.46 16.43 -16.14
CA GLY A 112 7.81 16.92 -15.86
C GLY A 112 7.87 17.75 -14.58
N GLN A 113 9.00 17.65 -13.88
CA GLN A 113 9.31 18.44 -12.69
C GLN A 113 10.16 19.65 -13.09
N ARG A 114 9.84 20.83 -12.55
CA ARG A 114 10.61 22.07 -12.74
C ARG A 114 10.71 22.83 -11.43
N ILE A 115 11.88 23.41 -11.15
CA ILE A 115 12.09 24.27 -9.99
C ILE A 115 12.26 25.70 -10.48
N SER A 116 11.48 26.62 -9.93
CA SER A 116 11.59 28.06 -10.22
C SER A 116 11.51 28.84 -8.92
N GLY A 117 12.64 29.39 -8.48
CA GLY A 117 12.73 30.08 -7.19
C GLY A 117 12.44 29.15 -6.01
N LYS A 118 11.30 29.36 -5.33
CA LYS A 118 10.81 28.51 -4.22
C LYS A 118 9.67 27.59 -4.64
N ASP A 119 9.30 27.58 -5.92
CA ASP A 119 8.19 26.79 -6.42
C ASP A 119 8.71 25.53 -7.09
N HIS A 120 8.19 24.38 -6.66
CA HIS A 120 8.37 23.11 -7.33
C HIS A 120 7.10 22.83 -8.14
N LEU A 121 7.23 22.73 -9.46
CA LEU A 121 6.14 22.67 -10.42
C LEU A 121 6.10 21.29 -11.09
N ILE A 122 4.93 20.66 -11.14
CA ILE A 122 4.72 19.39 -11.86
C ILE A 122 3.62 19.60 -12.90
N GLY A 123 3.95 19.38 -14.17
CA GLY A 123 3.05 19.50 -15.31
C GLY A 123 2.53 20.91 -15.60
N ILE A 124 3.22 21.92 -15.11
CA ILE A 124 2.93 23.34 -15.36
C ILE A 124 4.23 24.12 -15.54
N GLY A 125 4.17 25.21 -16.32
CA GLY A 125 5.29 26.14 -16.47
C GLY A 125 5.32 27.24 -15.40
N LYS A 126 4.17 27.59 -14.81
CA LYS A 126 4.01 28.69 -13.84
C LYS A 126 3.04 28.31 -12.73
N LYS A 127 3.26 28.83 -11.52
CA LYS A 127 2.39 28.59 -10.35
C LYS A 127 0.93 29.00 -10.56
N SER A 128 0.69 30.03 -11.39
CA SER A 128 -0.65 30.54 -11.70
C SER A 128 -1.55 29.50 -12.35
N ASP A 129 -0.95 28.54 -13.05
CA ASP A 129 -1.67 27.56 -13.87
C ASP A 129 -2.00 26.30 -13.05
N GLY A 130 -1.33 26.13 -11.91
CA GLY A 130 -1.44 24.97 -11.05
C GLY A 130 -2.32 25.16 -9.82
N ILE A 131 -2.34 24.09 -9.03
CA ILE A 131 -2.99 23.99 -7.73
C ILE A 131 -1.89 23.66 -6.73
N ALA A 132 -1.91 24.26 -5.54
CA ALA A 132 -1.02 23.84 -4.48
C ALA A 132 -1.29 22.35 -4.16
N ALA A 133 -0.25 21.52 -4.21
CA ALA A 133 -0.40 20.10 -3.91
C ALA A 133 -0.99 19.91 -2.51
N PRO A 134 -1.75 18.84 -2.24
CA PRO A 134 -2.22 18.56 -0.89
C PRO A 134 -1.07 18.09 0.02
N GLN A 135 -1.25 18.17 1.34
CA GLN A 135 -0.23 17.74 2.32
C GLN A 135 0.17 16.28 2.14
N LEU A 136 -0.79 15.41 1.80
CA LEU A 136 -0.56 13.97 1.61
C LEU A 136 0.42 13.68 0.45
N LEU A 137 0.47 14.55 -0.56
CA LEU A 137 1.42 14.44 -1.68
C LEU A 137 2.79 15.05 -1.34
N LYS A 138 2.92 15.73 -0.19
CA LYS A 138 4.12 16.43 0.29
C LYS A 138 4.70 15.77 1.53
N ILE A 139 4.51 14.47 1.70
CA ILE A 139 4.92 13.76 2.92
C ILE A 139 6.40 13.38 2.92
N ASP A 140 7.01 13.33 1.73
CA ASP A 140 8.44 13.09 1.49
C ASP A 140 9.33 14.31 1.83
N ARG A 141 8.86 15.25 2.67
CA ARG A 141 9.50 16.56 2.95
C ARG A 141 10.95 16.51 3.41
N TYR A 142 11.43 15.35 3.87
CA TYR A 142 12.78 15.18 4.38
C TYR A 142 13.71 14.40 3.45
N THR A 143 13.24 13.90 2.30
CA THR A 143 14.02 12.98 1.45
C THR A 143 14.50 13.59 0.12
N GLY A 144 14.04 14.79 -0.28
CA GLY A 144 14.10 15.19 -1.69
C GLY A 144 15.03 16.33 -2.15
N PHE A 145 15.74 17.07 -1.29
CA PHE A 145 16.56 18.22 -1.72
C PHE A 145 17.88 18.39 -0.96
N THR A 146 18.48 17.31 -0.47
CA THR A 146 19.84 17.36 0.09
C THR A 146 20.85 17.02 -0.99
N SER A 147 21.36 18.03 -1.69
CA SER A 147 22.65 17.95 -2.38
C SER A 147 23.63 18.85 -1.63
N LEU A 148 24.80 18.32 -1.27
CA LEU A 148 25.91 19.05 -0.62
C LEU A 148 26.38 20.26 -1.46
N GLU A 149 26.05 20.27 -2.75
CA GLU A 149 26.53 21.27 -3.72
C GLU A 149 25.46 22.29 -4.13
N THR A 150 24.26 22.24 -3.56
CA THR A 150 23.19 23.19 -3.90
C THR A 150 22.71 23.99 -2.70
N PRO A 151 22.39 25.30 -2.87
CA PRO A 151 21.90 26.16 -1.79
C PRO A 151 20.43 25.85 -1.36
N TYR A 152 19.97 24.62 -1.60
CA TYR A 152 18.60 24.18 -1.37
C TYR A 152 18.41 23.41 -0.06
N THR A 153 19.50 23.15 0.69
CA THR A 153 19.52 22.49 2.00
C THR A 153 18.65 23.17 3.08
N SER A 154 18.24 24.42 2.88
CA SER A 154 17.45 25.21 3.86
C SER A 154 16.15 25.82 3.33
N LYS A 155 15.78 25.62 2.06
CA LYS A 155 14.59 26.26 1.46
C LYS A 155 13.40 25.30 1.38
N GLN A 156 12.31 25.64 2.07
CA GLN A 156 11.03 24.98 1.87
C GLN A 156 10.47 25.32 0.49
N PHE A 157 10.37 24.33 -0.39
CA PHE A 157 9.69 24.47 -1.66
C PHE A 157 8.17 24.35 -1.49
N THR A 158 7.41 25.15 -2.24
CA THR A 158 5.97 24.97 -2.38
C THR A 158 5.68 24.18 -3.64
N LEU A 159 5.09 22.99 -3.48
CA LEU A 159 4.72 22.13 -4.59
C LEU A 159 3.39 22.58 -5.23
N TYR A 160 3.41 22.81 -6.53
CA TYR A 160 2.25 23.08 -7.37
C TYR A 160 2.14 22.06 -8.49
N ILE A 161 0.93 21.59 -8.75
CA ILE A 161 0.64 20.54 -9.73
C ILE A 161 -0.42 21.02 -10.73
N SER A 162 -0.37 20.52 -11.96
CA SER A 162 -1.45 20.75 -12.94
C SER A 162 -2.77 20.08 -12.48
N PRO A 163 -3.93 20.52 -12.99
CA PRO A 163 -5.19 19.83 -12.76
C PRO A 163 -5.15 18.35 -13.17
N GLU A 164 -4.51 18.04 -14.29
CA GLU A 164 -4.34 16.67 -14.79
C GLU A 164 -3.46 15.82 -13.86
N VAL A 165 -2.36 16.38 -13.37
CA VAL A 165 -1.50 15.72 -12.36
C VAL A 165 -2.30 15.46 -11.07
N ALA A 166 -3.12 16.41 -10.64
CA ALA A 166 -4.00 16.22 -9.48
C ALA A 166 -5.03 15.11 -9.68
N LEU A 167 -5.59 15.00 -10.89
CA LEU A 167 -6.52 13.93 -11.26
C LEU A 167 -5.82 12.55 -11.28
N ILE A 168 -4.64 12.46 -11.89
CA ILE A 168 -3.82 11.23 -11.90
C ILE A 168 -3.48 10.82 -10.45
N TYR A 169 -3.06 11.76 -9.62
CA TYR A 169 -2.78 11.55 -8.20
C TYR A 169 -3.99 10.96 -7.45
N LEU A 170 -5.18 11.51 -7.65
CA LEU A 170 -6.40 11.05 -6.98
C LEU A 170 -6.79 9.63 -7.43
N ILE A 171 -6.58 9.29 -8.70
CA ILE A 171 -6.71 7.90 -9.18
C ILE A 171 -5.64 7.00 -8.53
N GLY A 172 -4.42 7.50 -8.35
CA GLY A 172 -3.38 6.81 -7.60
C GLY A 172 -3.80 6.47 -6.17
N ILE A 173 -4.37 7.43 -5.44
CA ILE A 173 -4.95 7.22 -4.11
C ILE A 173 -6.05 6.15 -4.15
N TYR A 174 -6.96 6.22 -5.12
CA TYR A 174 -8.02 5.23 -5.30
C TYR A 174 -7.48 3.81 -5.54
N SER A 175 -6.47 3.69 -6.39
CA SER A 175 -5.93 2.41 -6.85
C SER A 175 -4.98 1.76 -5.83
N SER A 176 -4.31 2.54 -4.97
CA SER A 176 -3.34 2.01 -3.99
C SER A 176 -3.84 1.87 -2.55
N PHE A 177 -4.97 2.47 -2.16
CA PHE A 177 -5.39 2.49 -0.75
C PHE A 177 -5.67 1.08 -0.18
N ALA A 178 -4.77 0.53 0.62
CA ALA A 178 -4.87 -0.83 1.16
C ALA A 178 -5.77 -0.91 2.40
N GLY A 179 -5.99 0.21 3.09
CA GLY A 179 -6.89 0.26 4.23
C GLY A 179 -6.45 1.28 5.28
N SER A 180 -7.18 1.30 6.40
CA SER A 180 -6.83 2.14 7.54
C SER A 180 -7.17 1.48 8.86
N ILE A 181 -6.46 1.85 9.90
CA ILE A 181 -6.75 1.43 11.26
C ILE A 181 -6.59 2.61 12.21
N LYS A 182 -7.53 2.73 13.15
CA LYS A 182 -7.40 3.63 14.29
C LYS A 182 -6.63 2.91 15.39
N GLN A 183 -5.48 3.44 15.76
CA GLN A 183 -4.66 2.90 16.83
C GLN A 183 -4.26 4.02 17.79
N GLN A 184 -4.61 3.83 19.07
CA GLN A 184 -4.60 4.91 20.06
C GLN A 184 -5.46 6.08 19.54
N ASP A 185 -4.88 7.26 19.37
CA ASP A 185 -5.55 8.47 18.89
C ASP A 185 -5.15 8.85 17.45
N LYS A 186 -4.44 7.97 16.74
CA LYS A 186 -4.00 8.20 15.36
C LYS A 186 -4.71 7.26 14.39
N ASN A 187 -5.10 7.80 13.25
CA ASN A 187 -5.51 7.00 12.09
C ASN A 187 -4.27 6.75 11.23
N TYR A 188 -3.96 5.48 11.01
CA TYR A 188 -2.95 5.05 10.07
C TYR A 188 -3.62 4.63 8.76
N TYR A 189 -3.10 5.13 7.66
CA TYR A 189 -3.53 4.86 6.30
C TYR A 189 -2.44 4.08 5.58
N PHE A 190 -2.85 3.05 4.85
CA PHE A 190 -1.94 2.14 4.18
C PHE A 190 -2.11 2.25 2.67
N PHE A 191 -1.01 2.31 1.93
CA PHE A 191 -1.00 2.37 0.47
C PHE A 191 -0.03 1.35 -0.10
N LEU A 192 -0.52 0.50 -1.00
CA LEU A 192 0.25 -0.54 -1.66
C LEU A 192 0.55 -0.13 -3.11
N PHE A 193 1.84 -0.09 -3.45
CA PHE A 193 2.32 0.25 -4.78
C PHE A 193 3.17 -0.89 -5.33
N LEU A 194 3.30 -0.95 -6.66
CA LEU A 194 4.41 -1.67 -7.28
C LEU A 194 5.72 -0.96 -6.93
N SER A 195 6.80 -1.73 -6.77
CA SER A 195 8.13 -1.14 -6.59
C SER A 195 8.58 -0.39 -7.86
N PRO A 196 9.51 0.57 -7.75
CA PRO A 196 10.04 1.32 -8.89
C PRO A 196 10.56 0.42 -10.02
N ASP A 197 11.23 -0.67 -9.69
CA ASP A 197 11.77 -1.61 -10.67
C ASP A 197 10.67 -2.30 -11.48
N GLU A 198 9.57 -2.70 -10.83
CA GLU A 198 8.42 -3.29 -11.51
C GLU A 198 7.71 -2.25 -12.40
N ILE A 199 7.59 -1.00 -11.93
CA ILE A 199 7.01 0.10 -12.73
C ILE A 199 7.86 0.34 -13.99
N LEU A 200 9.18 0.45 -13.85
CA LEU A 200 10.09 0.65 -14.97
C LEU A 200 10.06 -0.53 -15.95
N LYS A 201 10.05 -1.77 -15.44
CA LYS A 201 9.91 -2.97 -16.26
C LYS A 201 8.63 -2.93 -17.09
N LEU A 202 7.48 -2.69 -16.45
CA LEU A 202 6.18 -2.65 -17.13
C LEU A 202 6.15 -1.56 -18.22
N LEU A 203 6.65 -0.36 -17.91
CA LEU A 203 6.70 0.75 -18.86
C LEU A 203 7.72 0.50 -19.99
N ALA A 204 8.83 -0.18 -19.72
CA ALA A 204 9.83 -0.52 -20.73
C ALA A 204 9.31 -1.56 -21.72
N GLU A 205 8.61 -2.58 -21.21
CA GLU A 205 8.06 -3.65 -22.05
C GLU A 205 6.84 -3.20 -22.85
N GLY A 206 6.05 -2.24 -22.35
CA GLY A 206 4.84 -1.77 -23.05
C GLY A 206 3.77 -2.86 -23.24
N ASN A 207 3.87 -3.97 -22.49
CA ASN A 207 3.04 -5.15 -22.67
C ASN A 207 1.80 -5.09 -21.78
N ARG A 208 0.63 -4.92 -22.38
CA ARG A 208 -0.65 -4.83 -21.67
C ARG A 208 -0.98 -6.08 -20.86
N ASN A 209 -0.73 -7.27 -21.41
CA ASN A 209 -1.04 -8.52 -20.72
C ASN A 209 -0.19 -8.67 -19.45
N LEU A 210 1.09 -8.25 -19.52
CA LEU A 210 1.95 -8.24 -18.35
C LEU A 210 1.47 -7.24 -17.30
N LEU A 211 1.09 -6.03 -17.72
CA LEU A 211 0.50 -5.03 -16.82
C LEU A 211 -0.78 -5.54 -16.15
N ASP A 212 -1.67 -6.19 -16.90
CA ASP A 212 -2.89 -6.78 -16.38
C ASP A 212 -2.59 -7.85 -15.34
N ALA A 213 -1.63 -8.75 -15.60
CA ALA A 213 -1.17 -9.77 -14.67
C ALA A 213 -0.66 -9.16 -13.35
N TYR A 214 0.26 -8.21 -13.42
CA TYR A 214 0.83 -7.54 -12.25
C TYR A 214 -0.23 -6.81 -11.43
N MET A 215 -1.09 -6.04 -12.09
CA MET A 215 -2.17 -5.30 -11.41
C MET A 215 -3.19 -6.25 -10.79
N LYS A 216 -3.50 -7.38 -11.42
CA LYS A 216 -4.41 -8.39 -10.88
C LYS A 216 -3.88 -8.99 -9.58
N VAL A 217 -2.63 -9.45 -9.57
CA VAL A 217 -2.02 -10.04 -8.35
C VAL A 217 -1.87 -8.98 -7.26
N LYS A 218 -1.43 -7.76 -7.59
CA LYS A 218 -1.31 -6.65 -6.63
C LYS A 218 -2.66 -6.29 -6.01
N ASN A 219 -3.72 -6.17 -6.82
CA ASN A 219 -5.04 -5.81 -6.31
C ASN A 219 -5.60 -6.89 -5.38
N PHE A 220 -5.41 -8.17 -5.71
CA PHE A 220 -5.78 -9.25 -4.82
C PHE A 220 -4.97 -9.21 -3.50
N ALA A 221 -3.65 -9.00 -3.58
CA ALA A 221 -2.82 -8.82 -2.38
C ALA A 221 -3.30 -7.64 -1.52
N MET A 222 -3.70 -6.53 -2.14
CA MET A 222 -4.25 -5.36 -1.44
C MET A 222 -5.55 -5.68 -0.69
N GLU A 223 -6.44 -6.47 -1.28
CA GLU A 223 -7.68 -6.93 -0.62
C GLU A 223 -7.39 -7.84 0.58
N GLU A 224 -6.40 -8.72 0.47
CA GLU A 224 -5.94 -9.54 1.59
C GLU A 224 -5.30 -8.69 2.70
N LEU A 225 -4.50 -7.69 2.33
CA LEU A 225 -3.92 -6.74 3.29
C LEU A 225 -4.98 -5.95 4.05
N GLU A 226 -6.07 -5.55 3.41
CA GLU A 226 -7.17 -4.83 4.08
C GLU A 226 -7.72 -5.63 5.27
N LYS A 227 -7.85 -6.96 5.11
CA LYS A 227 -8.33 -7.88 6.15
C LYS A 227 -7.37 -7.98 7.34
N VAL A 228 -6.06 -7.90 7.08
CA VAL A 228 -5.00 -7.98 8.10
C VAL A 228 -4.82 -6.63 8.80
N ILE A 229 -4.70 -5.55 8.03
CA ILE A 229 -4.47 -4.17 8.52
C ILE A 229 -5.57 -3.73 9.47
N SER A 230 -6.83 -4.05 9.17
CA SER A 230 -7.98 -3.68 9.99
C SER A 230 -7.96 -4.32 11.40
N ARG A 231 -7.15 -5.36 11.61
CA ARG A 231 -7.08 -6.13 12.86
C ARG A 231 -5.74 -5.92 13.58
N TYR A 232 -4.62 -6.20 12.89
CA TYR A 232 -3.28 -6.25 13.48
C TYR A 232 -2.21 -5.73 12.52
N PRO A 233 -1.87 -4.43 12.56
CA PRO A 233 -0.88 -3.83 11.66
C PRO A 233 0.55 -4.09 12.16
N LEU A 234 0.92 -5.35 12.37
CA LEU A 234 2.30 -5.78 12.61
C LEU A 234 2.93 -6.14 11.27
N ASN A 235 4.11 -5.58 10.97
CA ASN A 235 4.73 -5.71 9.65
C ASN A 235 5.14 -7.14 9.34
N GLU A 236 5.64 -7.84 10.35
CA GLU A 236 5.98 -9.26 10.26
C GLU A 236 4.75 -10.08 9.89
N LEU A 237 3.59 -9.79 10.50
CA LEU A 237 2.35 -10.49 10.19
C LEU A 237 1.86 -10.17 8.79
N ILE A 238 1.91 -8.89 8.38
CA ILE A 238 1.56 -8.46 7.02
C ILE A 238 2.37 -9.25 5.97
N ALA A 239 3.69 -9.37 6.17
CA ALA A 239 4.55 -10.11 5.25
C ALA A 239 4.26 -11.62 5.26
N ILE A 240 4.09 -12.22 6.45
CA ILE A 240 3.75 -13.65 6.59
C ILE A 240 2.43 -13.97 5.91
N GLU A 241 1.39 -13.17 6.12
CA GLU A 241 0.05 -13.40 5.55
C GLU A 241 0.07 -13.40 4.02
N LEU A 242 0.79 -12.45 3.40
CA LEU A 242 0.96 -12.45 1.96
C LEU A 242 1.75 -13.67 1.46
N ALA A 243 2.82 -14.04 2.15
CA ALA A 243 3.67 -15.18 1.75
C ALA A 243 2.97 -16.53 1.92
N LEU A 244 2.06 -16.66 2.89
CA LEU A 244 1.26 -17.86 3.14
C LEU A 244 -0.04 -17.89 2.31
N ASN A 245 -0.34 -16.86 1.52
CA ASN A 245 -1.58 -16.81 0.77
C ASN A 245 -1.53 -17.73 -0.46
N LEU A 246 -2.20 -18.88 -0.38
CA LEU A 246 -2.26 -19.86 -1.47
C LEU A 246 -2.94 -19.32 -2.73
N GLU A 247 -3.86 -18.35 -2.59
CA GLU A 247 -4.59 -17.79 -3.73
C GLU A 247 -3.71 -16.78 -4.50
N ILE A 248 -2.89 -15.98 -3.81
CA ILE A 248 -1.85 -15.17 -4.45
C ILE A 248 -0.92 -16.05 -5.28
N ARG A 249 -0.45 -17.17 -4.70
CA ARG A 249 0.42 -18.12 -5.42
C ARG A 249 -0.28 -18.70 -6.64
N ARG A 250 -1.52 -19.14 -6.51
CA ARG A 250 -2.32 -19.67 -7.63
C ARG A 250 -2.47 -18.63 -8.75
N LEU A 251 -2.68 -17.37 -8.38
CA LEU A 251 -2.74 -16.26 -9.33
C LEU A 251 -1.40 -16.05 -10.03
N MET A 252 -0.29 -16.01 -9.29
CA MET A 252 1.05 -15.90 -9.86
C MET A 252 1.38 -17.05 -10.83
N ASP A 253 1.01 -18.28 -10.49
CA ASP A 253 1.15 -19.44 -11.39
C ASP A 253 0.33 -19.25 -12.68
N SER A 254 -0.94 -18.85 -12.55
CA SER A 254 -1.84 -18.68 -13.70
C SER A 254 -1.45 -17.53 -14.63
N GLU A 255 -0.84 -16.47 -14.07
CA GLU A 255 -0.39 -15.29 -14.81
C GLU A 255 1.10 -15.40 -15.22
N ASN A 256 1.75 -16.53 -14.93
CA ASN A 256 3.17 -16.79 -15.18
C ASN A 256 4.12 -15.70 -14.63
N LEU A 257 3.87 -15.27 -13.38
CA LEU A 257 4.71 -14.33 -12.67
C LEU A 257 5.66 -15.06 -11.72
N ASP A 258 6.96 -14.84 -11.86
CA ASP A 258 7.97 -15.42 -10.96
C ASP A 258 8.09 -14.66 -9.64
N LYS A 259 7.97 -13.33 -9.71
CA LYS A 259 8.14 -12.40 -8.60
C LYS A 259 7.18 -11.22 -8.75
N LEU A 260 6.70 -10.70 -7.62
CA LEU A 260 6.04 -9.41 -7.50
C LEU A 260 6.69 -8.61 -6.35
N SER A 261 7.25 -7.46 -6.68
CA SER A 261 7.89 -6.56 -5.71
C SER A 261 7.01 -5.34 -5.44
N LEU A 262 6.63 -5.13 -4.18
CA LEU A 262 5.67 -4.12 -3.74
C LEU A 262 6.26 -3.21 -2.67
N LEU A 263 5.68 -2.02 -2.52
CA LEU A 263 5.97 -1.07 -1.43
C LEU A 263 4.68 -0.74 -0.69
N LEU A 264 4.64 -1.03 0.61
CA LEU A 264 3.54 -0.67 1.50
C LEU A 264 3.92 0.54 2.35
N PHE A 265 3.24 1.66 2.18
CA PHE A 265 3.42 2.86 2.99
C PHE A 265 2.42 2.89 4.13
N LYS A 266 2.90 3.21 5.34
CA LYS A 266 2.07 3.50 6.52
C LYS A 266 2.19 4.98 6.85
N ILE A 267 1.08 5.70 6.70
CA ILE A 267 1.02 7.15 6.81
C ILE A 267 0.03 7.55 7.89
N ALA A 268 0.34 8.57 8.69
CA ALA A 268 -0.62 9.14 9.64
C ALA A 268 -0.59 10.66 9.63
N LEU A 269 -1.72 11.25 10.02
CA LEU A 269 -1.84 12.69 10.22
C LEU A 269 -1.20 13.09 11.55
N GLU A 270 -0.38 14.14 11.53
CA GLU A 270 0.24 14.73 12.72
C GLU A 270 0.16 16.26 12.65
N GLY A 271 -0.70 16.84 13.50
CA GLY A 271 -1.07 18.25 13.40
C GLY A 271 -1.72 18.56 12.06
N ASN A 272 -1.11 19.46 11.29
CA ASN A 272 -1.63 19.90 9.98
C ASN A 272 -0.91 19.25 8.80
N THR A 273 -0.17 18.15 8.99
CA THR A 273 0.56 17.48 7.92
C THR A 273 0.55 15.96 8.07
N TYR A 274 0.81 15.25 6.98
CA TYR A 274 0.95 13.80 7.00
C TYR A 274 2.42 13.41 7.14
N LYS A 275 2.69 12.29 7.80
CA LYS A 275 4.04 11.72 7.93
C LYS A 275 4.03 10.25 7.54
N ILE A 276 5.07 9.83 6.82
CA ILE A 276 5.38 8.41 6.61
C ILE A 276 5.97 7.90 7.93
N TYR A 277 5.29 6.93 8.54
CA TYR A 277 5.81 6.22 9.71
C TYR A 277 6.69 5.05 9.29
N GLU A 278 6.36 4.44 8.16
CA GLU A 278 7.05 3.26 7.68
C GLU A 278 6.81 3.05 6.19
N THR A 279 7.83 2.51 5.53
CA THR A 279 7.76 1.98 4.17
C THR A 279 8.28 0.54 4.23
N LEU A 280 7.40 -0.41 3.98
CA LEU A 280 7.70 -1.84 4.03
C LEU A 280 7.82 -2.40 2.60
N PRO A 281 9.02 -2.84 2.18
CA PRO A 281 9.14 -3.62 0.95
C PRO A 281 8.54 -5.01 1.16
N LEU A 282 7.74 -5.46 0.20
CA LEU A 282 7.07 -6.75 0.22
C LEU A 282 7.43 -7.49 -1.07
N GLU A 283 8.10 -8.62 -0.94
CA GLU A 283 8.47 -9.48 -2.07
C GLU A 283 7.65 -10.77 -2.01
N ILE A 284 6.94 -11.04 -3.10
CA ILE A 284 6.16 -12.26 -3.25
C ILE A 284 6.78 -13.05 -4.40
N TYR A 285 7.31 -14.23 -4.08
CA TYR A 285 7.86 -15.15 -5.08
C TYR A 285 6.87 -16.28 -5.32
N ARG A 286 6.79 -16.74 -6.58
CA ARG A 286 5.98 -17.91 -6.96
C ARG A 286 6.33 -19.12 -6.10
N THR A 287 7.63 -19.30 -5.87
CA THR A 287 8.16 -20.30 -4.94
C THR A 287 9.08 -19.62 -3.93
N MET A 288 8.58 -19.47 -2.71
CA MET A 288 9.36 -18.99 -1.56
C MET A 288 10.32 -20.08 -1.05
N PRO A 289 11.48 -19.71 -0.48
CA PRO A 289 12.44 -20.67 0.08
C PRO A 289 11.86 -21.66 1.10
N PHE A 290 10.91 -21.19 1.92
CA PHE A 290 10.29 -22.04 2.95
C PHE A 290 9.45 -23.19 2.34
N HIS A 291 8.98 -23.09 1.10
CA HIS A 291 8.24 -24.16 0.44
C HIS A 291 9.09 -25.43 0.33
N THR A 292 10.34 -25.29 -0.11
CA THR A 292 11.27 -26.43 -0.24
C THR A 292 11.61 -27.04 1.11
N ILE A 293 11.73 -26.20 2.16
CA ILE A 293 11.96 -26.69 3.53
C ILE A 293 10.71 -27.43 4.03
N ALA A 294 9.52 -26.88 3.76
CA ALA A 294 8.25 -27.46 4.16
C ALA A 294 8.00 -28.83 3.50
N GLU A 295 8.34 -28.95 2.22
CA GLU A 295 8.23 -30.21 1.49
C GLU A 295 9.14 -31.30 2.06
N LYS A 296 10.38 -30.95 2.42
CA LYS A 296 11.35 -31.89 2.98
C LYS A 296 10.99 -32.39 4.37
N ASN A 297 10.39 -31.54 5.20
CA ASN A 297 10.23 -31.80 6.64
C ASN A 297 8.78 -32.08 7.07
N PHE A 298 7.78 -31.57 6.34
CA PHE A 298 6.38 -31.57 6.78
C PHE A 298 5.39 -32.10 5.73
N GLY A 299 5.88 -32.74 4.66
CA GLY A 299 5.06 -33.34 3.62
C GLY A 299 4.86 -32.43 2.41
N THR A 300 3.69 -31.83 2.23
CA THR A 300 3.46 -30.89 1.11
C THR A 300 3.50 -29.45 1.63
N ALA A 301 4.15 -28.54 0.88
CA ALA A 301 4.15 -27.12 1.22
C ALA A 301 2.73 -26.57 1.41
N LYS A 302 1.77 -27.02 0.59
CA LYS A 302 0.36 -26.65 0.71
C LYS A 302 -0.24 -26.99 2.08
N LYS A 303 -0.10 -28.24 2.54
CA LYS A 303 -0.63 -28.66 3.85
C LYS A 303 0.04 -27.91 4.99
N PHE A 304 1.33 -27.65 4.87
CA PHE A 304 2.07 -26.88 5.86
C PHE A 304 1.59 -25.42 5.94
N ILE A 305 1.38 -24.78 4.79
CA ILE A 305 0.79 -23.43 4.70
C ILE A 305 -0.62 -23.43 5.31
N GLU A 306 -1.48 -24.39 4.96
CA GLU A 306 -2.84 -24.49 5.52
C GLU A 306 -2.83 -24.57 7.05
N LYS A 307 -1.90 -25.35 7.63
CA LYS A 307 -1.73 -25.43 9.09
C LYS A 307 -1.31 -24.08 9.69
N LEU A 308 -0.32 -23.39 9.10
CA LEU A 308 0.13 -22.08 9.57
C LEU A 308 -0.96 -21.01 9.43
N SER A 309 -1.60 -20.91 8.27
CA SER A 309 -2.71 -19.98 8.03
C SER A 309 -3.86 -20.22 9.01
N ASN A 310 -4.17 -21.49 9.32
CA ASN A 310 -5.17 -21.80 10.35
C ASN A 310 -4.72 -21.38 11.76
N ALA A 311 -3.45 -21.57 12.12
CA ALA A 311 -2.93 -21.14 13.42
C ALA A 311 -2.92 -19.60 13.58
N LEU A 312 -2.70 -18.89 12.48
CA LEU A 312 -2.70 -17.42 12.39
C LEU A 312 -4.09 -16.83 12.13
N ALA A 313 -5.13 -17.67 12.00
CA ALA A 313 -6.45 -17.18 11.70
C ALA A 313 -6.94 -16.19 12.77
N PRO A 314 -7.73 -15.16 12.40
CA PRO A 314 -8.00 -14.03 13.30
C PRO A 314 -8.77 -14.36 14.58
N ASP A 315 -9.53 -15.46 14.59
CA ASP A 315 -10.30 -16.00 15.70
C ASP A 315 -9.48 -16.96 16.59
N LYS A 316 -8.17 -17.07 16.34
CA LYS A 316 -7.29 -17.98 17.07
C LYS A 316 -6.47 -17.28 18.12
N ILE A 317 -6.00 -18.12 19.06
CA ILE A 317 -5.26 -17.73 20.24
C ILE A 317 -4.03 -16.84 19.94
N LEU A 318 -3.30 -17.07 18.85
CA LEU A 318 -2.14 -16.25 18.50
C LEU A 318 -2.57 -14.80 18.26
N MET A 319 -3.61 -14.60 17.47
CA MET A 319 -4.14 -13.28 17.15
C MET A 319 -4.81 -12.62 18.37
N GLU A 320 -5.55 -13.39 19.17
CA GLU A 320 -6.12 -12.89 20.43
C GLU A 320 -5.05 -12.38 21.39
N ALA A 321 -3.95 -13.13 21.57
CA ALA A 321 -2.85 -12.76 22.43
C ALA A 321 -2.12 -11.50 21.92
N LEU A 322 -1.84 -11.40 20.62
CA LEU A 322 -1.26 -10.20 20.01
C LEU A 322 -2.17 -8.97 20.19
N SER A 323 -3.49 -9.15 20.06
CA SER A 323 -4.48 -8.10 20.32
C SER A 323 -4.42 -7.52 21.74
N SER A 324 -3.99 -8.35 22.69
CA SER A 324 -3.97 -7.99 24.11
C SER A 324 -2.77 -7.13 24.48
N LEU A 325 -1.70 -7.09 23.65
CA LEU A 325 -0.45 -6.40 23.94
C LEU A 325 -0.62 -4.92 24.31
N LYS A 326 -1.64 -4.26 23.74
CA LYS A 326 -1.94 -2.84 23.96
C LYS A 326 -3.11 -2.60 24.92
N LYS A 327 -3.68 -3.65 25.52
CA LYS A 327 -4.81 -3.57 26.46
C LYS A 327 -4.29 -3.55 27.90
N LYS A 328 -5.01 -2.87 28.80
CA LYS A 328 -4.70 -2.85 30.24
C LYS A 328 -4.69 -4.26 30.85
N ASN A 329 -5.60 -5.13 30.40
CA ASN A 329 -5.67 -6.54 30.76
C ASN A 329 -4.93 -7.39 29.72
N ARG A 330 -3.64 -7.13 29.56
CA ARG A 330 -2.76 -7.83 28.63
C ARG A 330 -2.63 -9.30 29.04
N TYR A 331 -2.62 -10.21 28.07
CA TYR A 331 -2.35 -11.62 28.32
C TYR A 331 -0.89 -11.79 28.74
N SER A 332 -0.67 -12.55 29.81
CA SER A 332 0.65 -12.70 30.42
C SER A 332 1.67 -13.31 29.44
N GLU A 333 1.22 -14.15 28.51
CA GLU A 333 2.01 -14.83 27.49
C GLU A 333 2.18 -14.05 26.18
N ALA A 334 1.55 -12.88 26.03
CA ALA A 334 1.49 -12.17 24.74
C ALA A 334 2.87 -11.77 24.18
N GLU A 335 3.86 -11.54 25.05
CA GLU A 335 5.26 -11.29 24.66
C GLU A 335 5.92 -12.50 23.99
N ASN A 336 5.66 -13.70 24.51
CA ASN A 336 6.14 -14.95 23.91
C ASN A 336 5.50 -15.17 22.54
N VAL A 337 4.20 -14.85 22.40
CA VAL A 337 3.50 -14.94 21.10
C VAL A 337 4.07 -13.96 20.08
N LEU A 338 4.37 -12.71 20.48
CA LEU A 338 5.03 -11.75 19.59
C LEU A 338 6.39 -12.27 19.12
N ALA A 339 7.21 -12.79 20.04
CA ALA A 339 8.49 -13.40 19.70
C ALA A 339 8.33 -14.63 18.79
N ALA A 340 7.25 -15.40 18.94
CA ALA A 340 6.92 -16.51 18.04
C ALA A 340 6.67 -16.00 16.61
N ILE A 341 5.86 -14.95 16.43
CA ILE A 341 5.60 -14.36 15.11
C ILE A 341 6.88 -13.81 14.46
N GLN A 342 7.75 -13.16 15.23
CA GLN A 342 9.04 -12.67 14.72
C GLN A 342 9.95 -13.82 14.24
N ASN A 343 9.95 -14.95 14.95
CA ASN A 343 10.68 -16.14 14.51
C ASN A 343 10.02 -16.81 13.29
N LEU A 344 8.70 -16.82 13.23
CA LEU A 344 7.97 -17.31 12.05
C LEU A 344 8.26 -16.45 10.81
N TYR A 345 8.39 -15.13 10.98
CA TYR A 345 8.80 -14.22 9.90
C TYR A 345 10.17 -14.60 9.34
N ARG A 346 11.16 -14.85 10.22
CA ARG A 346 12.50 -15.31 9.79
C ARG A 346 12.41 -16.58 8.95
N PHE A 347 11.54 -17.51 9.32
CA PHE A 347 11.36 -18.74 8.56
C PHE A 347 10.67 -18.50 7.21
N VAL A 348 9.50 -17.86 7.21
CA VAL A 348 8.66 -17.70 6.02
C VAL A 348 9.29 -16.75 5.01
N ILE A 349 9.86 -15.63 5.47
CA ILE A 349 10.39 -14.58 4.60
C ILE A 349 11.88 -14.77 4.31
N LEU A 350 12.69 -15.12 5.31
CA LEU A 350 14.15 -15.24 5.14
C LEU A 350 14.60 -16.68 4.84
N GLY A 351 13.70 -17.66 4.88
CA GLY A 351 14.05 -19.07 4.69
C GLY A 351 14.89 -19.67 5.83
N ASP A 352 14.93 -19.02 7.00
CA ASP A 352 15.74 -19.45 8.14
C ASP A 352 15.03 -20.55 8.93
N VAL A 353 15.51 -21.80 8.78
CA VAL A 353 14.98 -22.98 9.49
C VAL A 353 14.97 -22.79 11.02
N GLN A 354 15.96 -22.09 11.58
CA GLN A 354 16.00 -21.82 13.03
C GLN A 354 14.85 -20.91 13.46
N GLY A 355 14.31 -20.09 12.55
CA GLY A 355 13.09 -19.33 12.77
C GLY A 355 11.89 -20.24 13.07
N PHE A 356 11.77 -21.39 12.42
CA PHE A 356 10.65 -22.30 12.69
C PHE A 356 10.76 -22.98 14.06
N PHE A 357 11.96 -23.44 14.42
CA PHE A 357 12.22 -23.97 15.77
C PHE A 357 11.99 -22.91 16.85
N GLY A 358 12.44 -21.67 16.60
CA GLY A 358 12.17 -20.53 17.47
C GLY A 358 10.68 -20.25 17.64
N PHE A 359 9.89 -20.34 16.56
CA PHE A 359 8.43 -20.22 16.62
C PHE A 359 7.82 -21.26 17.57
N LEU A 360 8.12 -22.55 17.38
CA LEU A 360 7.59 -23.62 18.23
C LEU A 360 8.05 -23.49 19.69
N GLN A 361 9.32 -23.15 19.92
CA GLN A 361 9.88 -22.94 21.25
C GLN A 361 9.14 -21.82 21.99
N LYS A 362 8.88 -20.69 21.33
CA LYS A 362 8.17 -19.56 21.95
C LYS A 362 6.70 -19.87 22.23
N LEU A 363 6.05 -20.71 21.42
CA LEU A 363 4.71 -21.21 21.74
C LEU A 363 4.71 -22.17 22.94
N ASP A 364 5.72 -23.03 23.08
CA ASP A 364 5.85 -23.89 24.26
C ASP A 364 6.16 -23.09 25.53
N GLU A 365 6.97 -22.03 25.44
CA GLU A 365 7.17 -21.08 26.55
C GLU A 365 5.86 -20.39 26.95
N ALA A 366 5.07 -19.94 25.98
CA ALA A 366 3.73 -19.37 26.23
C ALA A 366 2.82 -20.37 26.95
N ARG A 367 2.81 -21.63 26.50
CA ARG A 367 2.06 -22.73 27.14
C ARG A 367 2.50 -22.95 28.59
N LYS A 368 3.81 -23.12 28.84
CA LYS A 368 4.39 -23.37 30.17
C LYS A 368 4.06 -22.26 31.16
N LYS A 369 3.98 -21.01 30.69
CA LYS A 369 3.59 -19.86 31.53
C LYS A 369 2.17 -19.97 32.08
N LEU A 370 1.27 -20.66 31.37
CA LEU A 370 -0.15 -20.75 31.69
C LEU A 370 -0.58 -22.11 32.27
N GLU A 371 0.18 -23.18 32.01
CA GLU A 371 -0.18 -24.57 32.36
C GLU A 371 -0.53 -24.77 33.85
N ASN A 372 0.15 -24.06 34.74
CA ASN A 372 -0.06 -24.15 36.18
C ASN A 372 -0.92 -23.02 36.76
N SER A 373 -1.61 -22.25 35.91
CA SER A 373 -2.47 -21.16 36.37
C SER A 373 -3.72 -21.70 37.06
N ARG A 374 -4.11 -21.05 38.16
CA ARG A 374 -5.38 -21.33 38.84
C ARG A 374 -6.59 -20.79 38.07
N ASP A 375 -6.37 -19.92 37.09
CA ASP A 375 -7.42 -19.42 36.20
C ASP A 375 -7.69 -20.44 35.08
N LYS A 376 -8.92 -20.99 35.07
CA LYS A 376 -9.37 -21.95 34.05
C LYS A 376 -9.25 -21.42 32.62
N ARG A 377 -9.38 -20.09 32.42
CA ARG A 377 -9.23 -19.48 31.09
C ARG A 377 -7.79 -19.52 30.62
N GLU A 378 -6.83 -19.30 31.51
CA GLU A 378 -5.41 -19.40 31.19
C GLU A 378 -5.01 -20.85 30.90
N ALA A 379 -5.46 -21.80 31.71
CA ALA A 379 -5.25 -23.23 31.48
C ALA A 379 -5.85 -23.70 30.14
N PHE A 380 -7.01 -23.17 29.74
CA PHE A 380 -7.59 -23.43 28.43
C PHE A 380 -6.70 -22.89 27.29
N ARG A 381 -6.19 -21.65 27.41
CA ARG A 381 -5.25 -21.08 26.42
C ARG A 381 -3.96 -21.90 26.30
N ALA A 382 -3.41 -22.44 27.41
CA ALA A 382 -2.30 -23.40 27.36
C ALA A 382 -2.59 -24.60 26.45
N THR A 383 -3.80 -25.16 26.54
CA THR A 383 -4.22 -26.28 25.67
C THR A 383 -4.24 -25.86 24.20
N LEU A 384 -4.68 -24.64 23.89
CA LEU A 384 -4.69 -24.13 22.52
C LEU A 384 -3.27 -24.00 21.94
N TYR A 385 -2.31 -23.47 22.70
CA TYR A 385 -0.91 -23.40 22.27
C TYR A 385 -0.31 -24.79 22.06
N ARG A 386 -0.59 -25.75 22.96
CA ARG A 386 -0.16 -27.15 22.81
C ARG A 386 -0.66 -27.76 21.51
N ASN A 387 -1.93 -27.52 21.17
CA ASN A 387 -2.52 -28.04 19.95
C ASN A 387 -1.83 -27.47 18.71
N ILE A 388 -1.47 -26.19 18.70
CA ILE A 388 -0.72 -25.59 17.58
C ILE A 388 0.64 -26.25 17.42
N VAL A 389 1.40 -26.40 18.53
CA VAL A 389 2.73 -27.04 18.48
C VAL A 389 2.62 -28.48 17.97
N ALA A 390 1.59 -29.23 18.38
CA ALA A 390 1.38 -30.61 17.95
C ALA A 390 0.89 -30.76 16.48
N MET A 391 0.53 -29.67 15.80
CA MET A 391 0.14 -29.73 14.37
C MET A 391 1.35 -29.93 13.45
N PHE A 392 2.55 -29.61 13.91
CA PHE A 392 3.80 -29.64 13.14
C PHE A 392 4.72 -30.73 13.68
#